data_AF-A0A4Q3BKA5-F1
#
_entry.id   AF-A0A4Q3BKA5-F1
#
_cell.length_a   1.000
_cell.length_b   1.000
_cell.length_c   1.000
_cell.angle_alpha   90.00
_cell.angle_beta   90.00
_cell.angle_gamma   90.00
#
_symmetry.space_group_name_H-M   'P 1'
#
loop_
_entity.id
_entity.type
_entity.pdbx_description
1 polymer ?
#
loop_
_entity_poly.entity_id
_entity_poly.type
_entity_poly.pdbx_seq_one_letter_code
_entity_poly.pdbx_strand_id
1 'polypeptide(L)' 'IVPDVEKFPGHIACSSLSRSEIVVPLINNNEVWAVLDVDSSELNEFDETDQQYLEKILELVKHNSI' A
#
# COMPACT_ATOMS: atom_id res chain seq x y z
N ILE A 1 2.93 -3.90 4.76
CA ILE A 1 3.83 -2.83 5.26
C ILE A 1 5.26 -3.28 5.06
N VAL A 2 6.07 -2.43 4.44
CA VAL A 2 7.50 -2.62 4.20
C VAL A 2 8.25 -1.47 4.88
N PRO A 3 8.94 -1.72 6.01
CA PRO A 3 9.60 -0.65 6.76
C PRO A 3 10.92 -0.18 6.13
N ASP A 4 11.51 -1.00 5.25
CA ASP A 4 12.73 -0.70 4.51
C ASP A 4 12.70 -1.45 3.17
N VAL A 5 12.46 -0.72 2.08
CA VAL A 5 12.29 -1.31 0.74
C VAL A 5 13.60 -1.88 0.18
N GLU A 6 14.76 -1.33 0.58
CA GLU A 6 16.07 -1.80 0.12
C GLU A 6 16.39 -3.21 0.65
N LYS A 7 15.75 -3.61 1.76
CA LYS A 7 15.89 -4.94 2.35
C LYS A 7 15.00 -5.99 1.68
N PHE A 8 14.11 -5.60 0.77
CA PHE A 8 13.24 -6.52 0.04
C PHE A 8 13.86 -6.88 -1.32
N PRO A 9 14.40 -8.10 -1.50
CA PRO A 9 15.02 -8.50 -2.76
C PRO A 9 13.98 -8.55 -3.88
N GLY A 10 14.25 -7.84 -4.98
CA GLY A 10 13.34 -7.74 -6.12
C GLY A 10 12.38 -6.55 -6.06
N HIS A 11 12.50 -5.67 -5.07
CA HIS A 11 11.79 -4.39 -5.04
C HIS A 11 12.27 -3.50 -6.20
N ILE A 12 11.32 -3.03 -7.03
CA ILE A 12 11.57 -2.04 -8.07
C ILE A 12 10.90 -0.77 -7.58
N ALA A 13 11.68 0.11 -6.95
CA ALA A 13 11.13 1.36 -6.44
C ALA A 13 10.57 2.21 -7.59
N CYS A 14 9.31 2.63 -7.45
CA CYS A 14 8.66 3.58 -8.37
C CYS A 14 9.36 4.95 -8.36
N SER A 15 10.03 5.29 -7.25
CA SER A 15 10.86 6.48 -7.07
C SER A 15 12.16 6.11 -6.36
N SER A 16 13.30 6.67 -6.79
CA SER A 16 14.60 6.46 -6.13
C SER A 16 14.67 7.03 -4.70
N LEU A 17 13.62 7.72 -4.25
CA LEU A 17 13.53 8.28 -2.91
C LEU A 17 12.73 7.39 -1.94
N SER A 18 12.02 6.36 -2.42
CA SER A 18 11.21 5.52 -1.54
C SER A 18 12.11 4.70 -0.62
N ARG A 19 11.83 4.75 0.69
CA ARG A 19 12.54 4.04 1.76
C ARG A 19 11.62 3.14 2.56
N SER A 20 10.34 3.46 2.67
CA SER A 20 9.31 2.57 3.22
C SER A 20 8.03 2.66 2.40
N GLU A 21 7.20 1.62 2.48
CA GLU A 21 6.02 1.47 1.62
C GLU A 21 4.89 0.75 2.36
N ILE A 22 3.64 1.12 2.08
CA ILE A 22 2.46 0.36 2.46
C ILE A 22 1.57 0.10 1.23
N VAL A 23 1.37 -1.18 0.94
CA VAL A 23 0.45 -1.65 -0.09
C VAL A 23 -0.79 -2.22 0.58
N VAL A 24 -1.96 -1.68 0.23
CA VAL A 24 -3.26 -2.14 0.74
C VAL A 24 -4.11 -2.64 -0.42
N PRO A 25 -4.50 -3.93 -0.46
CA PRO A 25 -5.30 -4.47 -1.55
C PRO A 25 -6.77 -4.05 -1.44
N LEU A 26 -7.38 -3.75 -2.59
CA LEU A 26 -8.82 -3.64 -2.71
C LEU A 26 -9.35 -5.00 -3.21
N ILE A 27 -10.16 -5.64 -2.37
CA ILE A 27 -10.70 -6.98 -2.61
C ILE A 27 -12.19 -6.86 -2.98
N ASN A 28 -12.59 -7.51 -4.07
CA ASN A 28 -13.99 -7.60 -4.52
C ASN A 28 -14.24 -9.04 -4.97
N ASN A 29 -15.36 -9.65 -4.56
CA ASN A 29 -15.68 -11.04 -4.86
C ASN A 29 -14.52 -12.03 -4.58
N ASN A 30 -13.78 -11.79 -3.50
CA ASN A 30 -12.63 -12.60 -3.11
C ASN A 30 -11.43 -12.56 -4.10
N GLU A 31 -11.43 -11.61 -5.02
CA GLU A 31 -10.34 -11.31 -5.95
C GLU A 31 -9.76 -9.92 -5.66
N VAL A 32 -8.43 -9.80 -5.79
CA VAL A 32 -7.76 -8.50 -5.75
C VAL A 32 -7.96 -7.82 -7.09
N TRP A 33 -8.70 -6.72 -7.12
CA TRP A 33 -8.99 -5.99 -8.35
C TRP A 33 -8.14 -4.71 -8.49
N ALA A 34 -7.65 -4.17 -7.37
CA ALA A 34 -6.72 -3.05 -7.33
C ALA A 34 -5.86 -3.10 -6.06
N VAL A 35 -4.81 -2.27 -6.03
CA VAL A 35 -3.99 -2.01 -4.85
C VAL A 35 -3.83 -0.50 -4.67
N LEU A 36 -3.88 -0.05 -3.43
CA LEU A 36 -3.37 1.26 -3.04
C LEU A 36 -1.90 1.08 -2.69
N ASP A 37 -1.04 1.82 -3.38
CA ASP A 37 0.41 1.84 -3.17
C ASP A 37 0.81 3.22 -2.63
N VAL A 38 1.47 3.26 -1.48
CA VAL A 38 1.90 4.48 -0.81
C VAL A 38 3.36 4.35 -0.39
N ASP A 39 4.20 5.22 -0.92
CA ASP A 39 5.63 5.33 -0.63
C ASP A 39 5.95 6.47 0.36
N SER A 40 7.05 6.34 1.09
CA SER A 40 7.64 7.40 1.91
C SER A 40 9.15 7.49 1.72
N SER A 41 9.71 8.70 1.81
CA SER A 41 11.16 8.93 1.85
C SER A 41 11.78 8.68 3.23
N GLU A 42 10.98 8.32 4.23
CA GLU A 42 11.45 7.96 5.56
C GLU A 42 11.39 6.45 5.77
N LEU A 43 12.22 5.91 6.66
CA LEU A 43 12.18 4.51 7.05
C LEU A 43 11.08 4.28 8.08
N ASN A 44 10.40 3.14 7.96
CA ASN A 44 9.39 2.71 8.93
C ASN A 44 8.33 3.81 9.22
N GLU A 45 7.90 4.52 8.16
CA GLU A 45 6.92 5.60 8.29
C GLU A 45 5.53 5.07 8.63
N PHE A 46 5.20 3.87 8.14
CA PHE A 46 3.86 3.30 8.25
C PHE A 46 3.77 2.27 9.39
N ASP A 47 2.64 2.31 10.10
CA ASP A 47 2.31 1.34 11.14
C ASP A 47 0.89 0.74 10.99
N GLU A 48 0.44 0.00 12.02
CA GLU A 48 -0.88 -0.64 12.05
C GLU A 48 -2.03 0.39 12.05
N THR A 49 -1.81 1.58 12.60
CA THR A 49 -2.77 2.68 12.59
C THR A 49 -3.01 3.13 11.16
N ASP A 50 -1.93 3.35 10.40
CA ASP A 50 -2.02 3.74 8.99
C ASP A 50 -2.75 2.69 8.18
N GLN A 51 -2.37 1.41 8.33
CA GLN A 51 -3.05 0.30 7.67
C GLN A 51 -4.56 0.33 7.95
N GLN A 52 -4.95 0.41 9.22
CA GLN A 52 -6.36 0.38 9.62
C GLN A 52 -7.18 1.52 9.00
N TYR A 53 -6.62 2.74 8.96
CA TYR A 53 -7.36 3.89 8.42
C TYR A 53 -7.32 3.95 6.89
N LEU A 54 -6.23 3.52 6.25
CA LEU A 54 -6.19 3.36 4.80
C LEU A 54 -7.21 2.32 4.33
N GLU A 55 -7.31 1.18 4.99
CA GLU A 55 -8.35 0.18 4.71
C GLU A 55 -9.77 0.79 4.80
N LYS A 56 -10.06 1.58 5.85
CA LYS A 56 -11.35 2.29 5.98
C LYS A 56 -11.59 3.33 4.89
N ILE A 57 -10.55 4.03 4.44
CA ILE A 57 -10.67 4.97 3.31
C ILE A 57 -11.02 4.20 2.03
N LEU A 58 -10.42 3.04 1.83
CA LEU A 58 -10.67 2.21 0.65
C LEU A 58 -12.08 1.62 0.61
N GLU A 59 -12.75 1.42 1.76
CA GLU A 59 -14.18 1.07 1.79
C GLU A 59 -15.08 2.13 1.12
N LEU A 60 -14.62 3.38 1.04
CA LEU A 60 -15.35 4.47 0.37
C LEU A 60 -15.15 4.46 -1.16
N VAL A 61 -14.14 3.74 -1.65
CA VAL A 61 -13.84 3.63 -3.07
C VAL A 61 -14.78 2.60 -3.69
N LYS A 62 -15.81 3.08 -4.40
CA LYS A 62 -16.79 2.22 -5.05
C LYS A 62 -16.22 1.56 -6.29
N HIS A 63 -16.34 0.25 -6.38
CA HIS A 63 -16.25 -0.48 -7.63
C HIS A 63 -17.59 -0.39 -8.36
N ASN A 64 -17.70 0.47 -9.38
CA ASN A 64 -18.85 0.48 -10.26
C ASN A 64 -18.64 -0.57 -11.36
N SER A 65 -19.19 -1.77 -11.16
CA SER A 65 -19.31 -2.75 -12.25
C SER A 65 -20.31 -2.21 -13.28
N ILE A 66 -19.87 -2.05 -14.53
CA ILE A 66 -20.71 -1.74 -15.70
C ILE A 66 -21.50 -3.00 -16.09
#